data_AF-I4B487-F1
#
_entry.id   AF-I4B487-F1
#
_cell.length_a   1.000
_cell.length_b   1.000
_cell.length_c   1.000
_cell.angle_alpha   90.00
_cell.angle_beta   90.00
_cell.angle_gamma   90.00
#
_symmetry.space_group_name_H-M   'P 1'
#
loop_
_entity.id
_entity.type
_entity.pdbx_description
1 polymer ?
#
loop_
_entity_poly.entity_id
_entity_poly.type
_entity_poly.pdbx_seq_one_letter_code
_entity_poly.pdbx_strand_id
1 'polypeptide(L)'
;MSTDYFAAFPILILLIVGGIFAYIFRRKDRMHASEAGKKPLFTETCAGVIGWLTYKGPFIRLAVYSDFVIVSCDKQYYLPFTMITKIERRNFLFRKGYRIYHTNTEYPQRIEVWLSGRDGFEAAFAGKVTIT
;
A
#
# COMPACT_ATOMS: atom_id res chain seq x y z
N MET A 1 -16.99 -25.21 -39.60
CA MET A 1 -16.93 -24.01 -38.73
C MET A 1 -15.55 -23.96 -38.12
N SER A 2 -14.64 -23.20 -38.72
CA SER A 2 -13.37 -22.84 -38.10
C SER A 2 -13.69 -21.87 -36.97
N THR A 3 -13.80 -22.38 -35.74
CA THR A 3 -13.96 -21.52 -34.56
C THR A 3 -12.79 -20.54 -34.57
N ASP A 4 -13.06 -19.23 -34.58
CA ASP A 4 -12.03 -18.19 -34.58
C ASP A 4 -11.32 -18.13 -33.22
N TYR A 5 -10.51 -19.16 -32.92
CA TYR A 5 -9.71 -19.26 -31.71
C TYR A 5 -8.79 -18.04 -31.55
N PHE A 6 -8.37 -17.44 -32.67
CA PHE A 6 -7.61 -16.19 -32.70
C PHE A 6 -8.37 -14.97 -32.18
N ALA A 7 -9.71 -14.92 -32.33
CA ALA A 7 -10.54 -13.83 -31.81
C ALA A 7 -10.92 -14.06 -30.33
N ALA A 8 -11.07 -15.31 -29.90
CA ALA A 8 -11.35 -15.66 -28.50
C ALA A 8 -10.12 -15.51 -27.58
N PHE A 9 -8.91 -15.73 -28.11
CA PHE A 9 -7.65 -15.61 -27.38
C PHE A 9 -7.40 -14.24 -26.72
N PRO A 10 -7.53 -13.09 -27.41
CA PRO A 10 -7.36 -11.78 -26.79
C PRO A 10 -8.44 -11.49 -25.74
N ILE A 11 -9.68 -11.95 -25.94
CA ILE A 11 -10.76 -11.80 -24.97
C ILE A 11 -10.44 -12.58 -23.69
N LEU A 12 -9.96 -13.82 -23.83
CA LEU A 12 -9.55 -14.64 -22.69
C LEU A 12 -8.40 -14.00 -21.91
N ILE A 13 -7.37 -13.48 -22.60
CA ILE A 13 -6.27 -12.75 -21.95
C ILE A 13 -6.82 -11.54 -21.18
N LEU A 14 -7.73 -10.77 -21.79
CA LEU A 14 -8.30 -9.58 -21.17
C LEU A 14 -9.10 -9.94 -19.91
N LEU A 15 -9.88 -11.04 -19.95
CA LEU A 15 -10.59 -11.55 -18.77
C LEU A 15 -9.63 -12.03 -17.67
N ILE A 16 -8.54 -12.72 -18.02
CA ILE A 16 -7.53 -13.17 -17.04
C ILE A 16 -6.85 -11.97 -16.39
N VAL A 17 -6.36 -11.02 -17.20
CA VAL A 17 -5.69 -9.81 -16.70
C VAL A 17 -6.67 -8.99 -15.85
N GLY A 18 -7.88 -8.74 -16.34
CA GLY A 18 -8.93 -8.04 -15.60
C GLY A 18 -9.27 -8.73 -14.28
N GLY A 19 -9.35 -10.06 -14.28
CA GLY A 19 -9.57 -10.88 -13.08
C GLY A 19 -8.43 -10.75 -12.06
N ILE A 20 -7.17 -10.76 -12.51
CA ILE A 20 -6.00 -10.53 -11.64
C ILE A 20 -6.06 -9.13 -11.02
N PHE A 21 -6.35 -8.11 -11.82
CA PHE A 21 -6.49 -6.74 -11.31
C PHE A 21 -7.62 -6.62 -10.29
N ALA A 22 -8.79 -7.18 -10.57
CA ALA A 22 -9.92 -7.20 -9.65
C ALA A 22 -9.59 -7.95 -8.34
N TYR A 23 -8.90 -9.07 -8.44
CA TYR A 23 -8.45 -9.84 -7.28
C TYR A 23 -7.50 -9.05 -6.38
N ILE A 24 -6.47 -8.40 -6.96
CA ILE A 24 -5.52 -7.57 -6.21
C ILE A 24 -6.25 -6.37 -5.59
N PHE A 25 -7.14 -5.73 -6.33
CA PHE A 25 -7.90 -4.58 -5.85
C PHE A 25 -8.80 -4.92 -4.67
N ARG A 26 -9.47 -6.09 -4.66
CA ARG A 26 -10.25 -6.53 -3.50
C ARG A 26 -9.39 -6.96 -2.32
N ARG A 27 -8.18 -7.45 -2.58
CA ARG A 27 -7.28 -7.96 -1.54
C ARG A 27 -6.70 -6.84 -0.68
N LYS A 28 -6.42 -5.67 -1.25
CA LYS A 28 -5.90 -4.51 -0.50
C LYS A 28 -6.86 -4.02 0.61
N ASP A 29 -8.16 -4.21 0.42
CA ASP A 29 -9.22 -3.75 1.34
C ASP A 29 -9.50 -4.73 2.47
N ARG A 30 -8.83 -5.88 2.49
CA ARG A 30 -8.90 -6.79 3.63
C ARG A 30 -8.30 -6.08 4.85
N MET A 31 -9.09 -5.98 5.91
CA MET A 31 -8.66 -5.46 7.20
C MET A 31 -7.78 -6.49 7.91
N HIS A 32 -6.73 -6.02 8.57
CA HIS A 32 -5.95 -6.83 9.50
C HIS A 32 -6.76 -7.08 10.78
N ALA A 33 -6.53 -8.21 11.45
CA ALA A 33 -7.22 -8.53 12.70
C ALA A 33 -7.04 -7.44 13.76
N SER A 34 -5.88 -6.78 13.78
CA SER A 34 -5.55 -5.66 14.69
C SER A 34 -6.36 -4.38 14.44
N GLU A 35 -7.08 -4.28 13.32
CA GLU A 35 -7.98 -3.15 13.01
C GLU A 35 -9.35 -3.30 13.64
N ALA A 36 -9.73 -4.51 14.07
CA ALA A 36 -11.07 -4.78 14.58
C ALA A 36 -11.40 -3.87 15.77
N GLY A 37 -12.46 -3.07 15.61
CA GLY A 37 -12.93 -2.12 16.64
C GLY A 37 -12.11 -0.84 16.77
N LYS A 38 -11.06 -0.63 15.96
CA LYS A 38 -10.25 0.60 15.98
C LYS A 38 -10.59 1.51 14.80
N LYS A 39 -10.69 2.81 15.06
CA LYS A 39 -10.87 3.81 14.00
C LYS A 39 -9.50 4.32 13.53
N PRO A 40 -9.20 4.29 12.23
CA PRO A 40 -7.96 4.87 11.72
C PRO A 40 -8.01 6.39 11.89
N LEU A 41 -6.88 6.98 12.32
CA LEU A 41 -6.67 8.42 12.34
C LEU A 41 -6.53 8.97 10.91
N PHE A 42 -5.93 8.17 10.04
CA PHE A 42 -5.75 8.48 8.63
C PHE A 42 -5.86 7.19 7.82
N THR A 43 -6.55 7.24 6.69
CA THR A 43 -6.63 6.12 5.75
C THR A 43 -6.62 6.66 4.33
N GLU A 44 -5.77 6.09 3.49
CA GLU A 44 -5.69 6.47 2.08
C GLU A 44 -5.33 5.26 1.22
N THR A 45 -5.94 5.16 0.04
CA THR A 45 -5.48 4.22 -0.99
C THR A 45 -4.54 4.94 -1.95
N CYS A 46 -3.31 4.45 -2.08
CA CYS A 46 -2.21 5.09 -2.78
C CYS A 46 -1.41 4.12 -3.65
N ALA A 47 -0.49 4.70 -4.41
CA ALA A 47 0.55 4.00 -5.16
C ALA A 47 1.86 3.99 -4.36
N GLY A 48 2.84 3.20 -4.76
CA GLY A 48 4.10 3.12 -4.01
C GLY A 48 5.00 1.96 -4.40
N VAL A 49 6.02 1.72 -3.60
CA VAL A 49 6.98 0.62 -3.77
C VAL A 49 7.02 -0.21 -2.50
N ILE A 50 6.84 -1.52 -2.62
CA ILE A 50 6.97 -2.46 -1.50
C ILE A 50 7.95 -3.55 -1.91
N GLY A 51 9.09 -3.60 -1.23
CA GLY A 51 10.23 -4.43 -1.59
C GLY A 51 10.77 -4.07 -2.98
N TRP A 52 10.64 -5.00 -3.91
CA TRP A 52 11.04 -4.83 -5.31
C TRP A 52 9.87 -4.54 -6.25
N LEU A 53 8.64 -4.60 -5.75
CA LEU A 53 7.43 -4.39 -6.54
C LEU A 53 7.01 -2.92 -6.50
N THR A 54 6.83 -2.34 -7.69
CA THR A 54 6.30 -0.97 -7.84
C THR A 54 4.82 -1.04 -8.21
N TYR A 55 3.97 -0.51 -7.34
CA TYR A 55 2.53 -0.39 -7.54
C TYR A 55 2.22 0.99 -8.11
N LYS A 56 1.91 1.06 -9.42
CA LYS A 56 1.66 2.34 -10.11
C LYS A 56 0.21 2.86 -9.98
N GLY A 57 -0.68 2.11 -9.35
CA GLY A 57 -2.09 2.46 -9.12
C GLY A 57 -2.51 2.39 -7.65
N PRO A 58 -3.79 2.59 -7.33
CA PRO A 58 -4.34 2.59 -5.97
C PRO A 58 -4.44 1.16 -5.40
N PHE A 59 -3.30 0.47 -5.32
CA PHE A 59 -3.20 -0.92 -4.89
C PHE A 59 -2.63 -1.06 -3.47
N ILE A 60 -2.18 0.04 -2.88
CA ILE A 60 -1.70 0.07 -1.50
C ILE A 60 -2.73 0.82 -0.67
N ARG A 61 -3.26 0.20 0.37
CA ARG A 61 -4.04 0.87 1.41
C ARG A 61 -3.14 1.15 2.59
N LEU A 62 -2.99 2.42 2.93
CA LEU A 62 -2.29 2.86 4.12
C LEU A 62 -3.33 3.26 5.17
N ALA A 63 -3.24 2.68 6.36
CA ALA A 63 -4.07 3.05 7.50
C ALA A 63 -3.18 3.33 8.72
N VAL A 64 -3.33 4.52 9.30
CA VAL A 64 -2.56 4.99 10.46
C VAL A 64 -3.48 5.00 11.68
N TYR A 65 -3.03 4.39 12.78
CA TYR A 65 -3.77 4.29 14.04
C TYR A 65 -3.03 5.02 15.17
N SER A 66 -3.55 4.92 16.39
CA SER A 66 -2.91 5.49 17.60
C SER A 66 -1.51 4.94 17.84
N ASP A 67 -1.31 3.64 17.65
CA ASP A 67 -0.10 2.92 18.12
C ASP A 67 0.68 2.23 16.99
N PHE A 68 0.09 2.12 15.81
CA PHE A 68 0.64 1.37 14.69
C PHE A 68 0.15 1.89 13.35
N VAL A 69 0.78 1.39 12.30
CA VAL A 69 0.43 1.60 10.91
C VAL A 69 0.25 0.27 10.22
N ILE A 70 -0.72 0.23 9.31
CA ILE A 70 -0.92 -0.90 8.43
C ILE A 70 -0.72 -0.44 6.99
N VAL A 71 0.13 -1.19 6.29
CA VAL A 71 0.30 -1.08 4.85
C VAL A 71 -0.24 -2.36 4.24
N SER A 72 -1.35 -2.27 3.50
CA SER A 72 -1.98 -3.41 2.84
C SER A 72 -1.82 -3.33 1.32
N CYS A 73 -1.26 -4.37 0.71
CA CYS A 73 -1.23 -4.54 -0.75
C CYS A 73 -1.62 -5.98 -1.10
N ASP A 74 -0.66 -6.83 -1.47
CA ASP A 74 -0.81 -8.28 -1.56
C ASP A 74 -0.87 -8.94 -0.17
N LYS A 75 -0.10 -8.41 0.77
CA LYS A 75 -0.10 -8.78 2.18
C LYS A 75 -0.38 -7.55 3.04
N GLN A 76 -0.75 -7.80 4.29
CA GLN A 76 -0.96 -6.77 5.28
C GLN A 76 0.30 -6.71 6.14
N TYR A 77 0.95 -5.55 6.19
CA TYR A 77 2.12 -5.31 7.01
C TYR A 77 1.71 -4.48 8.21
N TYR A 78 1.77 -5.10 9.39
CA TYR A 78 1.47 -4.46 10.66
C TYR A 78 2.75 -3.87 11.26
N LEU A 79 2.86 -2.55 11.31
CA LEU A 79 4.04 -1.81 11.73
C LEU A 79 3.73 -1.00 13.00
N PRO A 80 4.01 -1.52 14.21
CA PRO A 80 4.03 -0.74 15.43
C PRO A 80 4.97 0.46 15.30
N PHE A 81 4.63 1.61 15.88
CA PHE A 81 5.53 2.77 15.85
C PHE A 81 6.88 2.50 16.52
N THR A 82 6.93 1.59 17.49
CA THR A 82 8.19 1.15 18.13
C THR A 82 9.14 0.45 17.17
N MET A 83 8.64 -0.10 16.05
CA MET A 83 9.46 -0.73 15.01
C MET A 83 9.87 0.24 13.90
N ILE A 84 9.22 1.40 13.81
CA ILE A 84 9.50 2.40 12.78
C ILE A 84 10.65 3.27 13.26
N THR A 85 11.78 3.23 12.57
CA THR A 85 12.98 3.99 12.94
C THR A 85 12.92 5.43 12.47
N LYS A 86 12.45 5.64 11.24
CA LYS A 86 12.28 6.97 10.65
C LYS A 86 11.33 6.93 9.46
N ILE A 87 10.77 8.09 9.14
CA ILE A 87 10.00 8.28 7.92
C ILE A 87 10.67 9.41 7.13
N GLU A 88 11.05 9.12 5.88
CA GLU A 88 11.76 10.07 5.03
C GLU A 88 10.86 10.54 3.90
N ARG A 89 10.74 11.85 3.71
CA ARG A 89 10.06 12.44 2.56
C ARG A 89 10.88 12.20 1.30
N ARG A 90 10.26 11.56 0.31
CA ARG A 90 10.86 11.28 -1.01
C ARG A 90 9.98 11.88 -2.11
N ASN A 91 10.60 12.59 -3.04
CA ASN A 91 9.95 13.01 -4.26
C ASN A 91 10.37 12.03 -5.37
N PHE A 92 9.40 11.35 -6.00
CA PHE A 92 9.64 10.44 -7.10
C PHE A 92 8.75 10.80 -8.29
N LEU A 93 9.35 11.22 -9.41
CA LEU A 93 8.64 11.52 -10.67
C LEU A 93 7.35 12.35 -10.44
N PHE A 94 7.50 13.53 -9.83
CA PHE A 94 6.42 14.48 -9.49
C PHE A 94 5.44 14.05 -8.38
N ARG A 95 5.50 12.79 -7.93
CA ARG A 95 4.71 12.32 -6.78
C ARG A 95 5.55 12.46 -5.53
N LYS A 96 4.97 13.10 -4.53
CA LYS A 96 5.58 13.21 -3.21
C LYS A 96 5.15 11.99 -2.40
N GLY A 97 6.09 11.34 -1.76
CA GLY A 97 5.88 10.12 -1.02
C GLY A 97 6.72 10.07 0.25
N TYR A 98 6.50 9.00 1.00
CA TYR A 98 7.16 8.76 2.27
C TYR A 98 7.76 7.36 2.24
N ARG A 99 9.03 7.28 2.62
CA ARG A 99 9.71 6.01 2.84
C ARG A 99 9.68 5.70 4.33
N ILE A 100 9.09 4.56 4.67
CA ILE A 100 9.00 4.08 6.04
C ILE A 100 10.16 3.12 6.26
N TYR A 101 11.05 3.47 7.19
CA TYR A 101 12.14 2.59 7.63
C TYR A 101 11.69 1.89 8.91
N HIS A 102 11.91 0.57 8.96
CA HIS A 102 11.55 -0.25 10.11
C HIS A 102 12.66 -1.25 10.42
N THR A 103 12.64 -1.80 11.64
CA THR A 103 13.61 -2.82 12.08
C THR A 103 13.18 -4.25 11.78
N ASN A 104 11.89 -4.48 11.50
CA ASN A 104 11.38 -5.84 11.25
C ASN A 104 12.00 -6.45 9.98
N THR A 105 12.71 -7.57 10.10
CA THR A 105 13.38 -8.28 8.98
C THR A 105 12.45 -9.18 8.18
N GLU A 106 11.30 -9.55 8.73
CA GLU A 106 10.28 -10.34 8.02
C GLU A 106 9.59 -9.54 6.92
N TYR A 107 9.61 -8.22 7.02
CA TYR A 107 8.95 -7.33 6.08
C TYR A 107 9.93 -6.76 5.06
N PRO A 108 9.44 -6.41 3.86
CA PRO A 108 10.29 -5.79 2.84
C PRO A 108 10.88 -4.48 3.37
N GLN A 109 12.21 -4.37 3.42
CA GLN A 109 12.93 -3.20 3.95
C GLN A 109 12.64 -1.88 3.20
N ARG A 110 12.06 -1.98 2.01
CA ARG A 110 11.69 -0.82 1.20
C ARG A 110 10.17 -0.71 1.18
N ILE A 111 9.63 0.20 1.97
CA ILE A 111 8.21 0.57 1.96
C ILE A 111 8.13 2.05 1.63
N GLU A 112 7.67 2.37 0.43
CA GLU A 112 7.47 3.73 -0.06
C GLU A 112 6.00 3.89 -0.45
N VAL A 113 5.36 4.92 0.07
CA VAL A 113 3.95 5.24 -0.21
C VAL A 113 3.85 6.64 -0.80
N TRP A 114 3.08 6.78 -1.88
CA TRP A 114 2.90 8.04 -2.61
C TRP A 114 1.51 8.58 -2.32
N LEU A 115 1.43 9.39 -1.28
CA LEU A 115 0.18 9.90 -0.71
C LEU A 115 -0.21 11.23 -1.35
N SER A 116 -1.52 11.41 -1.54
CA SER A 116 -2.09 12.71 -1.90
C SER A 116 -2.33 13.58 -0.65
N GLY A 117 -2.80 12.98 0.45
CA GLY A 117 -3.16 13.69 1.69
C GLY A 117 -2.00 13.82 2.69
N ARG A 118 -1.00 14.65 2.36
CA ARG A 118 0.20 14.82 3.23
C ARG A 118 -0.11 15.35 4.63
N ASP A 119 -0.94 16.39 4.71
CA ASP A 119 -1.17 17.06 5.99
C ASP A 119 -1.86 16.11 6.99
N GLY A 120 -2.79 15.29 6.51
CA GLY A 120 -3.45 14.27 7.32
C GLY A 120 -2.50 13.14 7.74
N PHE A 121 -1.61 12.70 6.83
CA PHE A 121 -0.60 11.72 7.15
C PHE A 121 0.38 12.25 8.20
N GLU A 122 0.94 13.44 8.00
CA GLU A 122 1.91 14.03 8.92
C GLU A 122 1.28 14.32 10.28
N ALA A 123 0.02 14.80 10.31
CA ALA A 123 -0.73 14.96 11.55
C ALA A 123 -0.94 13.63 12.29
N ALA A 124 -1.17 12.53 11.59
CA ALA A 124 -1.38 11.22 12.21
C ALA A 124 -0.10 10.63 12.84
N PHE A 125 1.06 11.06 12.36
CA PHE A 125 2.39 10.69 12.87
C PHE A 125 3.01 11.73 13.81
N ALA A 126 2.44 12.93 13.90
CA ALA A 126 2.93 14.01 14.73
C ALA A 126 3.08 13.55 16.18
N GLY A 127 4.29 13.72 16.74
CA GLY A 127 4.63 13.33 18.11
C GLY A 127 4.87 11.82 18.33
N LYS A 128 4.74 10.97 17.29
CA LYS A 128 4.94 9.51 17.41
C LYS A 128 6.20 9.02 16.72
N VAL A 129 6.49 9.56 15.53
CA VAL A 129 7.67 9.19 14.74
C VAL A 129 8.26 10.44 14.12
N THR A 130 9.60 10.53 14.09
CA THR A 130 10.29 11.63 13.43
C THR A 130 10.15 11.50 11.92
N ILE A 131 9.57 12.52 11.28
CA ILE A 131 9.49 12.67 9.83
C ILE A 131 10.60 13.62 9.39
N THR A 132 11.46 13.17 8.48
CA THR A 132 12.60 13.96 7.94
C THR A 132 12.42 14.23 6.46
#